data_AF-A0A913YIE9-F1
#
_entry.id   AF-A0A913YIE9-F1
#
_cell.length_a   1.000
_cell.length_b   1.000
_cell.length_c   1.000
_cell.angle_alpha   90.00
_cell.angle_beta   90.00
_cell.angle_gamma   90.00
#
_symmetry.space_group_name_H-M   'P 1'
#
loop_
_entity.id
_entity.type
_entity.pdbx_description
1 polymer ?
#
loop_
_entity_poly.entity_id
_entity_poly.type
_entity_poly.pdbx_seq_one_letter_code
_entity_poly.pdbx_strand_id
1 'polypeptide(L)'
;MTGYGKDCPSVGEVIFKLGTALHHQGQLNEAKSCYDSALTTGYGKGCPSLGAEIFTLGTELRHQGQLNEAKSCYDSALTTGYGKDCPSVGESIFDLGTALHNHRQLKVAKLCYESALTTGYGKDCPSLGAEIFTLGTELRHQGQLNEAISCYVNALTTGYGNDCPSVGEEIFHLCTLLRHQVQLNGAKSCYDNALTTGYGKDCSFPGRSIFQLGTALHLQGQLNVAKSCHDIAPTTGYGK
;
A
#
# COMPACT_ATOMS: atom_id res chain seq x y z
N MET A 1 23.21 38.87 -33.88
CA MET A 1 21.74 38.89 -33.99
C MET A 1 21.32 37.53 -34.54
N THR A 2 20.93 36.60 -33.68
CA THR A 2 20.23 35.36 -34.05
C THR A 2 19.20 35.10 -32.96
N GLY A 3 17.99 35.61 -33.21
CA GLY A 3 16.86 35.41 -32.32
C GLY A 3 16.44 33.95 -32.37
N TYR A 4 16.62 33.24 -31.26
CA TYR A 4 15.87 32.03 -31.00
C TYR A 4 14.46 32.47 -30.58
N GLY A 5 13.55 32.39 -31.54
CA GLY A 5 12.14 32.72 -31.35
C GLY A 5 11.47 31.81 -30.31
N LYS A 6 10.48 32.36 -29.64
CA LYS A 6 9.60 31.74 -28.63
C LYS A 6 8.80 30.49 -29.10
N ASP A 7 9.06 29.98 -30.30
CA ASP A 7 8.28 28.94 -30.97
C ASP A 7 9.07 27.64 -31.26
N CYS A 8 10.24 27.43 -30.65
CA CYS A 8 10.91 26.12 -30.68
C CYS A 8 10.43 25.26 -29.51
N PRO A 9 9.65 24.18 -29.74
CA PRO A 9 9.36 23.20 -28.70
C PRO A 9 10.67 22.68 -28.12
N SER A 10 10.75 22.56 -26.80
CA SER A 10 11.90 21.88 -26.19
C SER A 10 12.02 20.46 -26.75
N VAL A 11 13.25 19.91 -26.82
CA VAL A 11 13.48 18.53 -27.28
C VAL A 11 12.55 17.53 -26.59
N GLY A 12 12.30 17.71 -25.28
CA GLY A 12 11.36 16.89 -24.53
C GLY A 12 9.90 17.01 -24.96
N GLU A 13 9.45 18.18 -25.41
CA GLU A 13 8.09 18.35 -25.95
C GLU A 13 7.92 17.60 -27.28
N VAL A 14 8.95 17.61 -28.13
CA VAL A 14 8.93 16.86 -29.40
C VAL A 14 8.89 15.35 -29.12
N ILE A 15 9.73 14.87 -28.19
CA ILE A 15 9.74 13.46 -27.76
C ILE A 15 8.39 13.07 -27.16
N PHE A 16 7.78 13.93 -26.35
CA PHE A 16 6.44 13.70 -25.81
C PHE A 16 5.39 13.53 -26.92
N LYS A 17 5.35 14.45 -27.90
CA LYS A 17 4.42 14.35 -29.03
C LYS A 17 4.63 13.08 -29.85
N LEU A 18 5.88 12.65 -30.04
CA LEU A 18 6.18 11.37 -30.67
C LEU A 18 5.64 10.19 -29.84
N GLY A 19 5.84 10.21 -28.52
CA GLY A 19 5.29 9.21 -27.60
C GLY A 19 3.78 9.10 -27.71
N THR A 20 3.05 10.23 -27.73
CA THR A 20 1.60 10.26 -27.93
C THR A 20 1.19 9.69 -29.29
N ALA A 21 1.92 10.01 -30.37
CA ALA A 21 1.65 9.43 -31.68
C ALA A 21 1.85 7.91 -31.73
N LEU A 22 2.87 7.39 -31.04
CA LEU A 22 3.13 5.95 -30.91
C LEU A 22 2.07 5.26 -30.04
N HIS A 23 1.64 5.92 -28.96
CA HIS A 23 0.57 5.45 -28.08
C HIS A 23 -0.73 5.25 -28.87
N HIS A 24 -1.14 6.22 -29.69
CA HIS A 24 -2.32 6.10 -30.55
C HIS A 24 -2.19 5.03 -31.64
N GLN A 25 -0.97 4.58 -31.96
CA GLN A 25 -0.71 3.46 -32.87
C GLN A 25 -0.67 2.10 -32.15
N GLY A 26 -0.86 2.06 -30.84
CA GLY A 26 -0.76 0.84 -30.03
C GLY A 26 0.68 0.38 -29.75
N GLN A 27 1.68 1.20 -30.10
CA GLN A 27 3.10 0.93 -29.83
C GLN A 27 3.46 1.36 -28.40
N LEU A 28 2.93 0.62 -27.42
CA LEU A 28 2.93 1.03 -26.01
C LEU A 28 4.33 1.09 -25.39
N ASN A 29 5.21 0.14 -25.73
CA ASN A 29 6.57 0.09 -25.19
C ASN A 29 7.43 1.24 -25.74
N GLU A 30 7.26 1.56 -27.03
CA GLU A 30 7.91 2.68 -27.68
C GLU A 30 7.36 4.02 -27.16
N ALA A 31 6.04 4.12 -26.92
CA ALA A 31 5.42 5.27 -26.27
C ALA A 31 5.99 5.48 -24.86
N LYS A 32 6.07 4.42 -24.05
CA LYS A 32 6.69 4.46 -22.72
C LYS A 32 8.12 4.99 -22.79
N SER A 33 8.91 4.46 -23.71
CA SER A 33 10.31 4.86 -23.89
C SER A 33 10.43 6.34 -24.25
N CYS A 34 9.51 6.85 -25.06
CA CYS A 34 9.44 8.28 -25.38
C CYS A 34 9.06 9.11 -24.15
N TYR A 35 8.05 8.71 -23.37
CA TYR A 35 7.68 9.43 -22.16
C TYR A 35 8.81 9.46 -21.12
N ASP A 36 9.46 8.33 -20.88
CA ASP A 36 10.63 8.24 -20.00
C ASP A 36 11.77 9.15 -20.51
N SER A 37 12.04 9.11 -21.81
CA SER A 37 13.03 9.98 -22.45
C SER A 37 12.67 11.47 -22.31
N ALA A 38 11.41 11.84 -22.52
CA ALA A 38 10.94 13.21 -22.32
C ALA A 38 11.22 13.68 -20.88
N LEU A 39 10.92 12.84 -19.87
CA LEU A 39 11.24 13.12 -18.46
C LEU A 39 12.74 13.34 -18.22
N THR A 40 13.62 12.55 -18.83
CA THR A 40 15.08 12.71 -18.69
C THR A 40 15.60 14.03 -19.26
N THR A 41 14.92 14.62 -20.24
CA THR A 41 15.29 15.95 -20.77
C THR A 41 14.92 17.12 -19.84
N GLY A 42 14.26 16.83 -18.72
CA GLY A 42 13.71 17.83 -17.80
C GLY A 42 12.34 18.35 -18.23
N TYR A 43 11.82 17.94 -19.39
CA TYR A 43 10.42 18.14 -19.74
C TYR A 43 9.54 17.32 -18.80
N GLY A 44 8.40 17.86 -18.41
CA GLY A 44 7.39 17.05 -17.74
C GLY A 44 7.35 17.11 -16.20
N LYS A 45 8.36 17.67 -15.51
CA LYS A 45 8.28 17.79 -14.04
C LYS A 45 7.17 18.77 -13.66
N GLY A 46 6.04 18.24 -13.17
CA GLY A 46 4.84 19.04 -12.90
C GLY A 46 4.03 19.38 -14.16
N CYS A 47 4.14 18.59 -15.24
CA CYS A 47 3.35 18.75 -16.46
C CYS A 47 2.13 17.81 -16.42
N PRO A 48 0.91 18.34 -16.21
CA PRO A 48 -0.29 17.51 -16.09
C PRO A 48 -0.59 16.70 -17.36
N SER A 49 -0.33 17.24 -18.54
CA SER A 49 -0.61 16.55 -19.81
C SER A 49 0.28 15.31 -20.01
N LEU A 50 1.58 15.40 -19.70
CA LEU A 50 2.46 14.23 -19.75
C LEU A 50 2.05 13.20 -18.68
N GLY A 51 1.70 13.66 -17.47
CA GLY A 51 1.19 12.78 -16.42
C GLY A 51 -0.06 12.01 -16.85
N ALA A 52 -1.01 12.68 -17.51
CA ALA A 52 -2.25 12.08 -18.01
C ALA A 52 -2.00 11.02 -19.11
N GLU A 53 -1.08 11.29 -20.03
CA GLU A 53 -0.69 10.31 -21.06
C GLU A 53 0.00 9.09 -20.45
N ILE A 54 0.93 9.29 -19.52
CA ILE A 54 1.59 8.19 -18.80
C ILE A 54 0.57 7.36 -18.01
N PHE A 55 -0.40 8.01 -17.35
CA PHE A 55 -1.49 7.33 -16.64
C PHE A 55 -2.35 6.48 -17.59
N THR A 56 -2.75 7.06 -18.72
CA THR A 56 -3.57 6.36 -19.74
C THR A 56 -2.83 5.16 -20.31
N LEU A 57 -1.53 5.32 -20.61
CA LEU A 57 -0.67 4.23 -21.04
C LEU A 57 -0.61 3.11 -19.98
N GLY A 58 -0.47 3.46 -18.70
CA GLY A 58 -0.48 2.48 -17.60
C GLY A 58 -1.78 1.68 -17.54
N THR A 59 -2.91 2.33 -17.77
CA THR A 59 -4.22 1.68 -17.83
C THR A 59 -4.33 0.71 -19.00
N GLU A 60 -3.87 1.09 -20.19
CA GLU A 60 -3.85 0.19 -21.35
C GLU A 60 -2.90 -1.01 -21.12
N LEU A 61 -1.71 -0.77 -20.58
CA LEU A 61 -0.75 -1.84 -20.23
C LEU A 61 -1.36 -2.84 -19.23
N ARG A 62 -2.12 -2.35 -18.24
CA ARG A 62 -2.86 -3.21 -17.30
C ARG A 62 -3.88 -4.08 -18.03
N HIS A 63 -4.64 -3.51 -18.98
CA HIS A 63 -5.61 -4.27 -19.78
C HIS A 63 -4.93 -5.33 -20.66
N GLN A 64 -3.68 -5.11 -21.09
CA GLN A 64 -2.88 -6.10 -21.82
C GLN A 64 -2.15 -7.11 -20.93
N GLY A 65 -2.30 -7.03 -19.60
CA GLY A 65 -1.62 -7.91 -18.65
C GLY A 65 -0.14 -7.58 -18.42
N GLN A 66 0.34 -6.43 -18.91
CA GLN A 66 1.69 -5.92 -18.66
C GLN A 66 1.71 -5.17 -17.32
N LEU A 67 1.53 -5.94 -16.23
CA LEU A 67 1.20 -5.40 -14.91
C LEU A 67 2.37 -4.64 -14.25
N ASN A 68 3.62 -5.05 -14.51
CA ASN A 68 4.79 -4.37 -13.94
C ASN A 68 5.04 -3.02 -14.62
N GLU A 69 4.85 -2.99 -15.94
CA GLU A 69 4.94 -1.80 -16.77
C GLU A 69 3.83 -0.81 -16.40
N ALA A 70 2.60 -1.30 -16.20
CA ALA A 70 1.49 -0.51 -15.70
C ALA A 70 1.80 0.13 -14.34
N LYS A 71 2.39 -0.62 -13.41
CA LYS A 71 2.82 -0.08 -12.11
C LYS A 71 3.81 1.08 -12.28
N SER A 72 4.83 0.88 -13.12
CA SER A 72 5.83 1.92 -13.40
C SER A 72 5.19 3.17 -13.98
N CYS A 73 4.19 3.02 -14.86
CA CYS A 73 3.44 4.15 -15.41
C CYS A 73 2.66 4.90 -14.32
N TYR A 74 1.94 4.21 -13.44
CA TYR A 74 1.22 4.87 -12.36
C TYR A 74 2.14 5.61 -11.38
N ASP A 75 3.26 5.01 -10.99
CA ASP A 75 4.28 5.66 -10.15
C ASP A 75 4.86 6.93 -10.84
N SER A 76 5.14 6.84 -12.13
CA SER A 76 5.58 7.99 -12.93
C SER A 76 4.51 9.07 -13.06
N ALA A 77 3.23 8.71 -13.21
CA ALA A 77 2.13 9.65 -13.32
C ALA A 77 1.95 10.49 -12.03
N LEU A 78 2.08 9.85 -10.85
CA LEU A 78 2.05 10.52 -9.54
C LEU A 78 3.16 11.58 -9.42
N THR A 79 4.35 11.29 -9.94
CA THR A 79 5.51 12.20 -9.84
C THR A 79 5.55 13.26 -10.93
N THR A 80 4.84 13.04 -12.04
CA THR A 80 4.89 13.89 -13.24
C THR A 80 3.78 14.95 -13.26
N GLY A 81 2.54 14.59 -12.90
CA GLY A 81 1.41 15.49 -13.12
C GLY A 81 0.25 15.38 -12.13
N TYR A 82 0.06 14.23 -11.49
CA TYR A 82 -1.08 14.01 -10.58
C TYR A 82 -0.81 14.37 -9.12
N GLY A 83 0.46 14.34 -8.69
CA GLY A 83 0.83 14.47 -7.28
C GLY A 83 0.68 13.14 -6.52
N LYS A 84 1.33 13.04 -5.36
CA LYS A 84 1.38 11.79 -4.57
C LYS A 84 0.02 11.41 -3.99
N ASP A 85 -0.81 12.40 -3.65
CA ASP A 85 -2.10 12.22 -2.99
C ASP A 85 -3.24 12.33 -4.01
N CYS A 86 -3.19 11.50 -5.07
CA CYS A 86 -4.19 11.50 -6.13
C CYS A 86 -5.09 10.25 -6.06
N PRO A 87 -6.35 10.37 -5.58
CA PRO A 87 -7.23 9.23 -5.39
C PRO A 87 -7.57 8.46 -6.67
N SER A 88 -7.68 9.12 -7.83
CA SER A 88 -7.99 8.45 -9.10
C SER A 88 -6.84 7.55 -9.57
N VAL A 89 -5.59 7.97 -9.33
CA VAL A 89 -4.42 7.12 -9.57
C VAL A 89 -4.38 5.98 -8.55
N GLY A 90 -4.74 6.27 -7.29
CA GLY A 90 -4.88 5.27 -6.24
C GLY A 90 -5.87 4.15 -6.56
N GLU A 91 -7.03 4.50 -7.12
CA GLU A 91 -8.04 3.53 -7.58
C GLU A 91 -7.48 2.61 -8.66
N SER A 92 -6.74 3.17 -9.63
CA SER A 92 -6.12 2.38 -10.71
C SER A 92 -5.00 1.47 -10.19
N ILE A 93 -4.25 1.93 -9.18
CA ILE A 93 -3.24 1.12 -8.48
C ILE A 93 -3.91 0.00 -7.68
N PHE A 94 -5.06 0.25 -7.05
CA PHE A 94 -5.85 -0.77 -6.38
C PHE A 94 -6.31 -1.86 -7.36
N ASP A 95 -6.90 -1.46 -8.49
CA ASP A 95 -7.29 -2.35 -9.57
C ASP A 95 -6.13 -3.20 -10.09
N LEU A 96 -4.95 -2.59 -10.23
CA LEU A 96 -3.72 -3.29 -10.60
C LEU A 96 -3.30 -4.31 -9.53
N GLY A 97 -3.40 -3.95 -8.26
CA GLY A 97 -3.17 -4.86 -7.13
C GLY A 97 -4.08 -6.07 -7.19
N THR A 98 -5.37 -5.88 -7.46
CA THR A 98 -6.35 -6.95 -7.63
C THR A 98 -6.04 -7.84 -8.83
N ALA A 99 -5.63 -7.25 -9.96
CA ALA A 99 -5.16 -8.02 -11.11
C ALA A 99 -3.93 -8.88 -10.76
N LEU A 100 -2.93 -8.31 -10.08
CA LEU A 100 -1.73 -9.03 -9.64
C LEU A 100 -2.04 -10.14 -8.63
N HIS A 101 -2.99 -9.90 -7.73
CA HIS A 101 -3.47 -10.87 -6.75
C HIS A 101 -4.09 -12.09 -7.47
N ASN A 102 -4.95 -11.85 -8.46
CA ASN A 102 -5.55 -12.90 -9.29
C ASN A 102 -4.50 -13.71 -10.07
N HIS A 103 -3.37 -13.08 -10.44
CA HIS A 103 -2.23 -13.74 -11.07
C HIS A 103 -1.23 -14.36 -10.08
N ARG A 104 -1.57 -14.47 -8.79
CA ARG A 104 -0.72 -15.01 -7.72
C ARG A 104 0.60 -14.25 -7.49
N GLN A 105 0.69 -13.00 -7.97
CA GLN A 105 1.84 -12.13 -7.73
C GLN A 105 1.69 -11.35 -6.41
N LEU A 106 1.57 -12.09 -5.30
CA LEU A 106 1.15 -11.57 -3.99
C LEU A 106 2.05 -10.45 -3.46
N LYS A 107 3.36 -10.54 -3.67
CA LYS A 107 4.33 -9.52 -3.21
C LYS A 107 4.13 -8.18 -3.92
N VAL A 108 3.86 -8.20 -5.22
CA VAL A 108 3.65 -6.97 -6.00
C VAL A 108 2.26 -6.42 -5.73
N ALA A 109 1.24 -7.29 -5.61
CA ALA A 109 -0.10 -6.90 -5.21
C ALA A 109 -0.11 -6.16 -3.85
N LYS A 110 0.66 -6.67 -2.87
CA LYS A 110 0.85 -6.00 -1.57
C LYS A 110 1.34 -4.56 -1.74
N LEU A 111 2.40 -4.36 -2.53
CA LEU A 111 2.98 -3.03 -2.77
C LEU A 111 1.99 -2.10 -3.47
N CYS A 112 1.16 -2.62 -4.38
CA CYS A 112 0.08 -1.86 -5.00
C CYS A 112 -0.96 -1.42 -3.97
N TYR A 113 -1.44 -2.32 -3.12
CA TYR A 113 -2.40 -1.94 -2.08
C TYR A 113 -1.83 -0.93 -1.08
N GLU A 114 -0.57 -1.11 -0.65
CA GLU A 114 0.13 -0.14 0.19
C GLU A 114 0.27 1.23 -0.49
N SER A 115 0.59 1.25 -1.79
CA SER A 115 0.65 2.47 -2.56
C SER A 115 -0.72 3.14 -2.66
N ALA A 116 -1.80 2.39 -2.95
CA ALA A 116 -3.16 2.90 -3.01
C ALA A 116 -3.60 3.55 -1.67
N LEU A 117 -3.22 2.98 -0.51
CA LEU A 117 -3.43 3.61 0.80
C LEU A 117 -2.77 4.98 0.90
N THR A 118 -1.53 5.10 0.42
CA THR A 118 -0.76 6.35 0.51
C THR A 118 -1.19 7.42 -0.49
N THR A 119 -1.90 7.06 -1.55
CA THR A 119 -2.41 8.03 -2.56
C THR A 119 -3.71 8.74 -2.17
N GLY A 120 -4.19 8.54 -0.94
CA GLY A 120 -5.45 9.11 -0.47
C GLY A 120 -6.71 8.36 -0.94
N TYR A 121 -6.60 7.35 -1.81
CA TYR A 121 -7.71 6.48 -2.19
C TYR A 121 -8.18 5.60 -1.02
N GLY A 122 -7.23 5.06 -0.26
CA GLY A 122 -7.52 3.99 0.68
C GLY A 122 -8.12 4.40 2.03
N LYS A 123 -8.20 5.70 2.34
CA LYS A 123 -8.84 6.17 3.58
C LYS A 123 -10.35 5.98 3.45
N ASP A 124 -10.94 5.21 4.36
CA ASP A 124 -12.38 4.90 4.36
C ASP A 124 -12.85 4.14 3.09
N CYS A 125 -12.01 3.23 2.58
CA CYS A 125 -12.33 2.33 1.47
C CYS A 125 -12.43 0.86 1.95
N PRO A 126 -13.62 0.38 2.38
CA PRO A 126 -13.78 -0.99 2.86
C PRO A 126 -13.46 -2.07 1.83
N SER A 127 -13.69 -1.81 0.54
CA SER A 127 -13.34 -2.76 -0.54
C SER A 127 -11.83 -3.00 -0.64
N LEU A 128 -11.02 -1.95 -0.56
CA LEU A 128 -9.57 -2.08 -0.47
C LEU A 128 -9.17 -2.87 0.78
N GLY A 129 -9.81 -2.60 1.92
CA GLY A 129 -9.56 -3.34 3.17
C GLY A 129 -9.88 -4.82 3.07
N ALA A 130 -10.97 -5.20 2.39
CA ALA A 130 -11.34 -6.58 2.15
C ALA A 130 -10.31 -7.34 1.30
N GLU A 131 -9.79 -6.70 0.24
CA GLU A 131 -8.73 -7.29 -0.61
C GLU A 131 -7.41 -7.43 0.16
N ILE A 132 -7.02 -6.41 0.93
CA ILE A 132 -5.83 -6.47 1.80
C ILE A 132 -5.99 -7.58 2.85
N PHE A 133 -7.17 -7.73 3.45
CA PHE A 133 -7.46 -8.79 4.40
C PHE A 133 -7.36 -10.18 3.75
N THR A 134 -7.91 -10.34 2.55
CA THR A 134 -7.84 -11.60 1.80
C THR A 134 -6.39 -11.96 1.48
N LEU A 135 -5.59 -10.99 1.04
CA LEU A 135 -4.15 -11.17 0.83
C LEU A 135 -3.43 -11.58 2.12
N GLY A 136 -3.76 -10.95 3.26
CA GLY A 136 -3.22 -11.32 4.57
C GLY A 136 -3.55 -12.77 4.96
N THR A 137 -4.78 -13.21 4.66
CA THR A 137 -5.22 -14.59 4.92
C THR A 137 -4.41 -15.60 4.10
N GLU A 138 -4.18 -15.31 2.82
CA GLU A 138 -3.35 -16.13 1.93
C GLU A 138 -1.89 -16.20 2.42
N LEU A 139 -1.30 -15.05 2.77
CA LEU A 139 0.07 -14.97 3.32
C LEU A 139 0.20 -15.77 4.62
N ARG A 140 -0.83 -15.73 5.48
CA ARG A 140 -0.90 -16.54 6.69
C ARG A 140 -0.88 -18.03 6.37
N HIS A 141 -1.67 -18.48 5.38
CA HIS A 141 -1.66 -19.88 4.95
C HIS A 141 -0.30 -20.34 4.40
N GLN A 142 0.48 -19.41 3.84
CA GLN A 142 1.87 -19.64 3.39
C GLN A 142 2.91 -19.53 4.52
N GLY A 143 2.49 -19.27 5.77
CA GLY A 143 3.39 -19.12 6.93
C GLY A 143 4.10 -17.77 6.99
N GLN A 144 3.76 -16.81 6.13
CA GLN A 144 4.32 -15.45 6.13
C GLN A 144 3.59 -14.57 7.14
N LEU A 145 3.80 -14.87 8.43
CA LEU A 145 3.01 -14.32 9.53
C LEU A 145 3.19 -12.80 9.70
N ASN A 146 4.42 -12.28 9.56
CA ASN A 146 4.68 -10.84 9.72
C ASN A 146 4.02 -10.04 8.59
N GLU A 147 4.08 -10.55 7.37
CA GLU A 147 3.45 -9.94 6.21
C GLU A 147 1.93 -9.97 6.30
N ALA A 148 1.36 -11.07 6.80
CA ALA A 148 -0.07 -11.20 7.07
C ALA A 148 -0.56 -10.18 8.11
N ILE A 149 0.18 -10.00 9.21
CA ILE A 149 -0.13 -8.97 10.22
C ILE A 149 -0.12 -7.57 9.61
N SER A 150 0.91 -7.26 8.82
CA SER A 150 1.00 -5.98 8.11
C SER A 150 -0.20 -5.74 7.20
N CYS A 151 -0.69 -6.76 6.50
CA CYS A 151 -1.93 -6.68 5.72
C CYS A 151 -3.14 -6.41 6.62
N TYR A 152 -3.36 -7.20 7.68
CA TYR A 152 -4.53 -6.99 8.56
C TYR A 152 -4.53 -5.60 9.22
N VAL A 153 -3.37 -5.11 9.64
CA VAL A 153 -3.19 -3.75 10.17
C VAL A 153 -3.60 -2.72 9.12
N ASN A 154 -3.12 -2.86 7.89
CA ASN A 154 -3.49 -1.97 6.78
C ASN A 154 -4.98 -2.05 6.43
N ALA A 155 -5.62 -3.21 6.56
CA ALA A 155 -7.06 -3.35 6.34
C ALA A 155 -7.88 -2.54 7.37
N LEU A 156 -7.43 -2.47 8.62
CA LEU A 156 -8.11 -1.67 9.65
C LEU A 156 -8.08 -0.16 9.33
N THR A 157 -7.02 0.31 8.67
CA THR A 157 -6.88 1.75 8.36
C THR A 157 -7.82 2.21 7.25
N THR A 158 -8.48 1.29 6.54
CA THR A 158 -9.45 1.60 5.49
C THR A 158 -10.91 1.65 5.97
N GLY A 159 -11.14 1.48 7.27
CA GLY A 159 -12.49 1.37 7.84
C GLY A 159 -13.09 -0.03 7.75
N TYR A 160 -12.45 -0.99 7.05
CA TYR A 160 -12.94 -2.37 6.97
C TYR A 160 -13.06 -3.06 8.34
N GLY A 161 -12.27 -2.63 9.33
CA GLY A 161 -12.40 -3.10 10.71
C GLY A 161 -13.75 -2.80 11.37
N ASN A 162 -14.44 -1.73 10.95
CA ASN A 162 -15.79 -1.41 11.44
C ASN A 162 -16.83 -2.40 10.91
N ASP A 163 -16.67 -2.83 9.65
CA ASP A 163 -17.56 -3.78 8.98
C ASP A 163 -17.23 -5.24 9.36
N CYS A 164 -15.99 -5.50 9.79
CA CYS A 164 -15.48 -6.82 10.09
C CYS A 164 -14.71 -6.86 11.43
N PRO A 165 -15.44 -6.96 12.57
CA PRO A 165 -14.81 -7.06 13.89
C PRO A 165 -13.85 -8.26 14.05
N SER A 166 -13.95 -9.29 13.21
CA SER A 166 -13.06 -10.46 13.23
C SER A 166 -11.65 -10.18 12.71
N VAL A 167 -11.43 -9.08 11.97
CA VAL A 167 -10.06 -8.59 11.70
C VAL A 167 -9.35 -8.35 13.03
N GLY A 168 -10.13 -7.91 14.03
CA GLY A 168 -9.98 -7.84 15.50
C GLY A 168 -9.47 -9.09 16.24
N GLU A 169 -9.64 -10.26 15.66
CA GLU A 169 -9.30 -11.51 16.34
C GLU A 169 -8.12 -12.18 15.65
N GLU A 170 -8.04 -12.05 14.33
CA GLU A 170 -6.96 -12.60 13.52
C GLU A 170 -5.59 -12.00 13.85
N ILE A 171 -5.46 -10.68 14.05
CA ILE A 171 -4.16 -10.09 14.47
C ILE A 171 -3.79 -10.61 15.86
N PHE A 172 -4.72 -10.65 16.80
CA PHE A 172 -4.46 -11.16 18.15
C PHE A 172 -4.00 -12.63 18.13
N HIS A 173 -4.64 -13.48 17.33
CA HIS A 173 -4.23 -14.87 17.13
C HIS A 173 -2.83 -14.97 16.53
N LEU A 174 -2.51 -14.16 15.52
CA LEU A 174 -1.18 -14.14 14.91
C LEU A 174 -0.08 -13.63 15.84
N CYS A 175 -0.34 -12.58 16.63
CA CYS A 175 0.64 -12.12 17.63
C CYS A 175 0.95 -13.23 18.64
N THR A 176 -0.08 -13.96 19.08
CA THR A 176 0.06 -15.07 20.00
C THR A 176 0.84 -16.23 19.38
N LEU A 177 0.59 -16.54 18.10
CA LEU A 177 1.34 -17.56 17.36
C LEU A 177 2.83 -17.20 17.24
N LEU A 178 3.16 -15.96 16.89
CA LEU A 178 4.55 -15.47 16.83
C LEU A 178 5.25 -15.60 18.19
N ARG A 179 4.55 -15.29 19.29
CA ARG A 179 5.07 -15.45 20.64
C ARG A 179 5.38 -16.92 20.94
N HIS A 180 4.48 -17.84 20.59
CA HIS A 180 4.70 -19.29 20.77
C HIS A 180 5.86 -19.83 19.92
N GLN A 181 6.09 -19.26 18.74
CA GLN A 181 7.25 -19.58 17.89
C GLN A 181 8.56 -18.91 18.36
N VAL A 182 8.56 -18.21 19.50
CA VAL A 182 9.71 -17.44 20.04
C VAL A 182 10.19 -16.36 19.05
N GLN A 183 9.35 -15.95 18.11
CA GLN A 183 9.58 -14.80 17.23
C GLN A 183 9.21 -13.52 17.97
N LEU A 184 9.92 -13.25 19.06
CA LEU A 184 9.53 -12.24 20.05
C LEU A 184 9.51 -10.81 19.47
N ASN A 185 10.39 -10.50 18.51
CA ASN A 185 10.40 -9.20 17.83
C ASN A 185 9.15 -9.00 16.97
N GLY A 186 8.74 -10.04 16.22
CA GLY A 186 7.50 -10.03 15.45
C GLY A 186 6.28 -9.93 16.37
N ALA A 187 6.26 -10.68 17.46
CA ALA A 187 5.18 -10.64 18.45
C ALA A 187 5.03 -9.24 19.07
N LYS A 188 6.14 -8.60 19.47
CA LYS A 188 6.14 -7.22 19.97
C LYS A 188 5.55 -6.25 18.95
N SER A 189 6.10 -6.22 17.73
CA SER A 189 5.63 -5.33 16.67
C SER A 189 4.15 -5.57 16.35
N CYS A 190 3.70 -6.82 16.40
CA CYS A 190 2.31 -7.18 16.19
C CYS A 190 1.39 -6.58 17.26
N TYR A 191 1.75 -6.72 18.54
CA TYR A 191 0.96 -6.13 19.62
C TYR A 191 1.01 -4.60 19.60
N ASP A 192 2.15 -3.99 19.29
CA ASP A 192 2.27 -2.53 19.14
C ASP A 192 1.33 -2.03 18.03
N ASN A 193 1.31 -2.70 16.87
CA ASN A 193 0.42 -2.35 15.77
C ASN A 193 -1.05 -2.49 16.17
N ALA A 194 -1.44 -3.60 16.82
CA ALA A 194 -2.81 -3.81 17.29
C ALA A 194 -3.27 -2.70 18.25
N LEU A 195 -2.38 -2.23 19.14
CA LEU A 195 -2.71 -1.12 20.05
C LEU A 195 -2.86 0.22 19.30
N THR A 196 -1.99 0.46 18.31
CA THR A 196 -1.94 1.73 17.58
C THR A 196 -3.14 1.90 16.63
N THR A 197 -3.63 0.82 16.04
CA THR A 197 -4.79 0.85 15.13
C THR A 197 -6.14 1.02 15.83
N GLY A 198 -6.16 1.21 17.16
CA GLY A 198 -7.39 1.38 17.92
C GLY A 198 -8.27 0.13 17.95
N TYR A 199 -7.64 -1.04 17.77
CA TYR A 199 -8.29 -2.34 17.81
C TYR A 199 -9.07 -2.49 19.13
N GLY A 200 -10.39 -2.58 19.02
CA GLY A 200 -11.26 -2.68 20.17
C GLY A 200 -11.50 -1.38 20.96
N LYS A 201 -11.62 -0.21 20.31
CA LYS A 201 -12.35 0.90 20.97
C LYS A 201 -13.76 0.50 21.40
N ASP A 202 -14.38 -0.44 20.66
CA ASP A 202 -15.71 -1.01 20.95
C ASP A 202 -15.69 -2.54 21.22
N CYS A 203 -14.52 -3.19 21.22
CA CYS A 203 -14.38 -4.63 21.50
C CYS A 203 -13.53 -4.86 22.76
N SER A 204 -13.94 -5.80 23.61
CA SER A 204 -13.49 -6.00 25.00
C SER A 204 -12.03 -6.50 25.21
N PHE A 205 -11.08 -6.16 24.33
CA PHE A 205 -9.75 -6.76 24.27
C PHE A 205 -8.49 -5.89 24.50
N PRO A 206 -8.52 -4.54 24.70
CA PRO A 206 -7.30 -3.76 24.85
C PRO A 206 -6.42 -4.29 25.99
N GLY A 207 -7.02 -4.61 27.14
CA GLY A 207 -6.32 -5.18 28.29
C GLY A 207 -5.63 -6.50 28.00
N ARG A 208 -6.27 -7.39 27.21
CA ARG A 208 -5.69 -8.69 26.85
C ARG A 208 -4.49 -8.55 25.92
N SER A 209 -4.56 -7.66 24.93
CA SER A 209 -3.45 -7.37 24.01
C SER A 209 -2.26 -6.76 24.76
N ILE A 210 -2.51 -5.78 25.65
CA ILE A 210 -1.47 -5.17 26.49
C ILE A 210 -0.82 -6.23 27.41
N PHE A 211 -1.62 -7.12 28.00
CA PHE A 211 -1.10 -8.18 28.86
C PHE A 211 -0.14 -9.11 28.09
N GLN A 212 -0.55 -9.55 26.90
CA GLN A 212 0.25 -10.45 26.07
C GLN A 212 1.52 -9.77 25.53
N LEU A 213 1.46 -8.47 25.22
CA LEU A 213 2.66 -7.65 24.94
C LEU A 213 3.62 -7.65 26.12
N GLY A 214 3.10 -7.41 27.33
CA GLY A 214 3.90 -7.48 28.56
C GLY A 214 4.58 -8.83 28.72
N THR A 215 3.88 -9.93 28.43
CA THR A 215 4.45 -11.28 28.46
C THR A 215 5.54 -11.47 27.39
N ALA A 216 5.34 -10.98 26.16
CA ALA A 216 6.35 -11.04 25.11
C ALA A 216 7.61 -10.26 25.48
N LEU A 217 7.46 -9.04 26.02
CA LEU A 217 8.56 -8.19 26.50
C LEU A 217 9.30 -8.81 27.69
N HIS A 218 8.58 -9.48 28.58
CA HIS A 218 9.17 -10.20 29.71
C HIS A 218 10.10 -11.32 29.21
N LEU A 219 9.65 -12.10 28.22
CA LEU A 219 10.47 -13.14 27.58
C LEU A 219 11.68 -12.58 26.81
N GLN A 220 11.63 -11.31 26.39
CA GLN A 220 12.78 -10.59 25.80
C GLN A 220 13.74 -9.98 26.83
N GLY A 221 13.46 -10.09 28.13
CA GLY A 221 14.24 -9.45 29.19
C GLY A 221 13.98 -7.94 29.34
N GLN A 222 12.98 -7.38 28.63
CA GLN A 222 12.56 -5.97 28.78
C GLN A 222 11.63 -5.81 29.99
N LEU A 223 12.13 -6.16 31.18
CA LEU A 223 11.33 -6.35 32.40
C LEU A 223 10.58 -5.08 32.86
N ASN A 224 11.17 -3.90 32.69
CA ASN A 224 10.55 -2.63 33.11
C ASN A 224 9.32 -2.29 32.25
N VAL A 225 9.42 -2.47 30.94
CA VAL A 225 8.32 -2.20 30.00
C VAL A 225 7.25 -3.29 30.13
N ALA A 226 7.68 -4.55 30.28
CA ALA A 226 6.79 -5.68 30.53
C ALA A 226 5.90 -5.46 31.75
N LYS A 227 6.50 -5.02 32.87
CA LYS A 227 5.79 -4.72 34.11
C LYS A 227 4.76 -3.61 33.90
N SER A 228 5.14 -2.53 33.21
CA SER A 228 4.20 -1.45 32.90
C SER A 228 3.01 -1.93 32.07
N CYS A 229 3.22 -2.82 31.10
CA CYS A 229 2.12 -3.44 30.36
C CYS A 229 1.23 -4.30 31.27
N HIS A 230 1.81 -5.13 32.14
CA HIS A 230 1.04 -5.96 33.08
C HIS A 230 0.24 -5.13 34.10
N ASP A 231 0.72 -3.96 34.49
CA ASP A 231 0.04 -3.04 35.41
C ASP A 231 -1.12 -2.28 34.72
N ILE A 232 -1.00 -1.97 33.42
CA ILE A 232 -2.00 -1.23 32.64
C ILE A 232 -3.09 -2.15 32.07
N ALA A 233 -2.77 -3.41 31.79
CA ALA A 233 -3.71 -4.36 31.19
C ALA A 233 -5.04 -4.53 31.96
N PRO A 234 -5.08 -4.62 33.31
CA PRO A 234 -6.32 -4.77 34.05
C PRO A 234 -7.20 -3.51 34.05
N THR A 235 -6.60 -2.33 33.84
CA THR A 235 -7.30 -1.03 33.91
C THR A 235 -7.89 -0.60 32.56
N THR A 236 -7.56 -1.32 31.48
CA THR A 236 -7.90 -1.00 30.09
C THR A 236 -9.03 -1.86 29.51
N GLY A 237 -9.84 -2.50 30.36
CA GLY A 237 -11.15 -3.04 30.00
C GLY A 237 -11.26 -4.58 30.05
N TYR A 238 -11.82 -5.09 31.14
CA TYR A 238 -12.96 -6.00 31.03
C TYR A 238 -14.18 -5.07 30.96
N GLY A 239 -14.89 -5.01 29.82
CA GLY A 239 -16.14 -4.26 29.76
C GLY A 239 -17.12 -4.76 30.84
N LYS A 240 -17.79 -3.83 31.52
CA LYS A 240 -19.02 -4.15 32.25
C LYS A 240 -20.14 -4.48 31.27
#